data_AF-A0A1G0NW37-F1
#
_entry.id   AF-A0A1G0NW37-F1
#
_cell.length_a   1.000
_cell.length_b   1.000
_cell.length_c   1.000
_cell.angle_alpha   90.00
_cell.angle_beta   90.00
_cell.angle_gamma   90.00
#
_symmetry.space_group_name_H-M   'P 1'
#
loop_
_entity.id
_entity.type
_entity.pdbx_description
1 polymer ?
#
loop_
_entity_poly.entity_id
_entity_poly.type
_entity_poly.pdbx_seq_one_letter_code
_entity_poly.pdbx_strand_id
1 'polypeptide(L)'
;MKNILIIIPTSFLLLFVNILCCSSQSDSVKEKDNSGTNFVTGKILMAQNEPFTELALVTDNSVYLLDCPDEIKEIIYNNQGKTAKVYYSNVSKNEESVRVLKVDKVEIINSNSND
;
A
#
# COMPACT_ATOMS: atom_id res chain seq x y z
N MET A 1 -20.11 -71.07 25.70
CA MET A 1 -19.62 -69.93 26.52
C MET A 1 -19.36 -68.77 25.57
N LYS A 2 -19.81 -67.56 25.92
CA LYS A 2 -19.98 -66.41 25.03
C LYS A 2 -18.65 -65.86 24.49
N ASN A 3 -18.57 -65.68 23.18
CA ASN A 3 -17.56 -64.85 22.51
C ASN A 3 -17.95 -63.38 22.72
N ILE A 4 -17.09 -62.60 23.38
CA ILE A 4 -17.25 -61.14 23.48
C ILE A 4 -16.18 -60.52 22.60
N LEU A 5 -16.57 -60.13 21.39
CA LEU A 5 -15.77 -59.36 20.45
C LEU A 5 -16.03 -57.87 20.75
N ILE A 6 -15.08 -57.19 21.39
CA ILE A 6 -15.15 -55.75 21.65
C ILE A 6 -14.70 -55.02 20.38
N ILE A 7 -15.66 -54.51 19.61
CA ILE A 7 -15.41 -53.62 18.48
C ILE A 7 -15.26 -52.21 19.04
N ILE A 8 -14.03 -51.72 19.14
CA ILE A 8 -13.75 -50.31 19.48
C ILE A 8 -13.88 -49.53 18.16
N PRO A 9 -14.85 -48.61 18.02
CA PRO A 9 -14.95 -47.81 16.80
C PRO A 9 -13.80 -46.81 16.77
N THR A 10 -12.85 -47.06 15.87
CA THR A 10 -11.83 -46.11 15.42
C THR A 10 -12.50 -44.99 14.62
N SER A 11 -13.27 -44.15 15.30
CA SER A 11 -13.78 -42.89 14.77
C SER A 11 -13.20 -41.77 15.62
N PHE A 12 -11.86 -41.78 15.74
CA PHE A 12 -11.11 -40.66 16.26
C PHE A 12 -11.03 -39.64 15.12
N LEU A 13 -12.03 -38.79 15.17
CA LEU A 13 -12.30 -37.55 14.46
C LEU A 13 -11.04 -36.67 14.37
N LEU A 14 -10.08 -37.03 13.52
CA LEU A 14 -9.00 -36.16 13.08
C LEU A 14 -9.53 -35.23 11.98
N LEU A 15 -10.54 -34.44 12.33
CA LEU A 15 -10.83 -33.17 11.68
C LEU A 15 -9.76 -32.19 12.15
N PHE A 16 -8.52 -32.42 11.71
CA PHE A 16 -7.51 -31.38 11.67
C PHE A 16 -8.00 -30.37 10.63
N VAL A 17 -8.68 -29.37 11.19
CA VAL A 17 -8.99 -28.09 10.60
C VAL A 17 -7.68 -27.59 9.97
N ASN A 18 -7.52 -27.84 8.68
CA ASN A 18 -6.55 -27.14 7.86
C ASN A 18 -7.09 -25.71 7.80
N ILE A 19 -6.69 -24.94 8.81
CA ILE A 19 -6.78 -23.49 8.83
C ILE A 19 -6.09 -23.06 7.54
N LEU A 20 -6.92 -22.74 6.54
CA LEU A 20 -6.56 -21.94 5.40
C LEU A 20 -5.77 -20.75 5.96
N CYS A 21 -4.45 -20.84 5.87
CA CYS A 21 -3.59 -19.69 5.98
C CYS A 21 -3.85 -18.91 4.69
N CYS A 22 -4.91 -18.10 4.70
CA CYS A 22 -5.10 -17.04 3.74
C CYS A 22 -4.00 -16.03 4.04
N SER A 23 -2.85 -16.21 3.41
CA SER A 23 -1.86 -15.17 3.25
C SER A 23 -2.50 -14.10 2.37
N SER A 24 -3.26 -13.21 2.99
CA SER A 24 -3.72 -11.96 2.38
C SER A 24 -2.48 -11.12 2.13
N GLN A 25 -1.84 -11.37 0.99
CA GLN A 25 -0.85 -10.51 0.42
C GLN A 25 -1.55 -9.18 0.18
N SER A 26 -1.27 -8.21 1.07
CA SER A 26 -1.79 -6.85 0.97
C SER A 26 -1.15 -6.23 -0.26
N ASP A 27 -1.81 -6.46 -1.40
CA ASP A 27 -1.54 -5.79 -2.65
C ASP A 27 -1.75 -4.30 -2.41
N SER A 28 -0.65 -3.57 -2.48
CA SER A 28 -0.63 -2.11 -2.53
C SER A 28 -1.69 -1.64 -3.52
N VAL A 29 -2.67 -0.87 -3.03
CA VAL A 29 -3.77 -0.30 -3.79
C VAL A 29 -3.22 0.41 -5.03
N LYS A 30 -3.38 -0.23 -6.20
CA LYS A 30 -3.14 0.37 -7.51
C LYS A 30 -4.49 0.87 -8.01
N GLU A 31 -4.77 2.15 -7.81
CA GLU A 31 -5.93 2.76 -8.46
C GLU A 31 -5.55 3.07 -9.91
N LYS A 32 -6.49 2.88 -10.83
CA LYS A 32 -6.31 3.21 -12.25
C LYS A 32 -7.34 4.26 -12.65
N ASP A 33 -6.90 5.25 -13.42
CA ASP A 33 -7.83 6.21 -14.03
C ASP A 33 -8.56 5.58 -15.24
N ASN A 34 -9.48 6.34 -15.85
CA ASN A 34 -10.22 5.91 -17.05
C ASN A 34 -9.31 5.63 -18.26
N SER A 35 -8.08 6.13 -18.24
CA SER A 35 -7.06 5.93 -19.28
C SER A 35 -6.15 4.73 -18.99
N GLY A 36 -6.30 4.08 -17.83
CA GLY A 36 -5.47 2.96 -17.38
C GLY A 36 -4.18 3.35 -16.67
N THR A 37 -3.95 4.63 -16.41
CA THR A 37 -2.79 5.17 -15.70
C THR A 37 -2.89 4.84 -14.22
N ASN A 38 -1.81 4.34 -13.62
CA ASN A 38 -1.80 4.05 -12.19
C ASN A 38 -1.67 5.35 -11.39
N PHE A 39 -2.46 5.45 -10.33
CA PHE A 39 -2.37 6.55 -9.39
C PHE A 39 -2.55 6.07 -7.95
N VAL A 40 -2.17 6.94 -7.02
CA VAL A 40 -2.42 6.79 -5.58
C VAL A 40 -2.79 8.15 -5.00
N THR A 41 -3.74 8.17 -4.07
CA THR A 41 -4.16 9.40 -3.38
C THR A 41 -3.68 9.37 -1.95
N GLY A 42 -3.11 10.46 -1.48
CA GLY A 42 -2.62 10.57 -0.10
C GLY A 42 -2.20 11.98 0.27
N LYS A 43 -1.72 12.16 1.50
CA LYS A 43 -1.22 13.41 2.03
C LYS A 43 0.27 13.57 1.75
N ILE A 44 0.66 14.74 1.25
CA ILE A 44 2.07 15.08 1.02
C ILE A 44 2.74 15.36 2.35
N LEU A 45 3.81 14.62 2.66
CA LEU A 45 4.70 14.87 3.80
C LEU A 45 6.16 14.98 3.33
N MET A 46 6.97 15.60 4.16
CA MET A 46 8.42 15.58 4.00
C MET A 46 9.01 14.70 5.10
N ALA A 47 9.76 13.66 4.71
CA ALA A 47 10.56 12.88 5.63
C ALA A 47 11.90 13.59 5.81
N GLN A 48 12.25 13.95 7.05
CA GLN A 48 13.45 14.75 7.34
C GLN A 48 14.53 13.96 8.07
N ASN A 49 15.76 14.06 7.55
CA ASN A 49 16.89 14.63 8.29
C ASN A 49 17.74 15.43 7.30
N GLU A 50 17.90 16.75 7.48
CA GLU A 50 18.76 17.55 6.58
C GLU A 50 20.18 16.96 6.53
N PRO A 51 20.84 16.91 5.36
CA PRO A 51 20.49 17.54 4.06
C PRO A 51 19.58 16.71 3.14
N PHE A 52 19.03 15.59 3.62
CA PHE A 52 18.25 14.64 2.82
C PHE A 52 16.75 14.81 3.10
N THR A 53 16.15 15.82 2.49
CA THR A 53 14.69 15.97 2.50
C THR A 53 14.08 15.12 1.40
N GLU A 54 13.46 14.01 1.78
CA GLU A 54 12.72 13.14 0.86
C GLU A 54 11.23 13.48 0.88
N LEU A 55 10.63 13.54 -0.30
CA LEU A 55 9.19 13.72 -0.45
C LEU A 55 8.49 12.37 -0.27
N ALA A 56 7.46 12.36 0.57
CA ALA A 56 6.67 11.17 0.83
C ALA A 56 5.18 11.46 0.62
N LEU A 57 4.45 10.43 0.17
CA LEU A 57 3.00 10.40 0.13
C LEU A 57 2.52 9.38 1.17
N VAL A 58 1.72 9.86 2.12
CA VAL A 58 1.11 9.02 3.14
C VAL A 58 -0.34 8.75 2.78
N THR A 59 -0.68 7.49 2.61
CA THR A 59 -2.05 7.01 2.50
C THR A 59 -2.49 6.40 3.83
N ASP A 60 -3.74 6.00 3.93
CA ASP A 60 -4.28 5.37 5.15
C ASP A 60 -3.51 4.08 5.54
N ASN A 61 -2.93 3.40 4.54
CA ASN A 61 -2.35 2.06 4.71
C ASN A 61 -0.86 1.98 4.40
N SER A 62 -0.25 3.02 3.85
CA SER A 62 1.13 2.93 3.34
C SER A 62 1.80 4.29 3.24
N VAL A 63 3.12 4.27 3.32
CA VAL A 63 3.99 5.42 3.02
C VAL A 63 4.78 5.11 1.77
N TYR A 64 4.79 6.06 0.84
CA TYR A 64 5.53 5.97 -0.40
C TYR A 64 6.51 7.12 -0.50
N LEU A 65 7.75 6.85 -0.88
CA LEU A 65 8.69 7.88 -1.30
C LEU A 65 8.41 8.29 -2.74
N LEU A 66 8.66 9.54 -3.07
CA LEU A 66 8.37 10.10 -4.39
C LEU A 66 9.68 10.42 -5.12
N ASP A 67 9.97 9.64 -6.15
CA ASP A 67 11.02 9.95 -7.11
C ASP A 67 10.38 10.73 -8.26
N CYS A 68 10.71 12.01 -8.35
CA CYS A 68 10.09 12.93 -9.28
C CYS A 68 11.09 13.94 -9.85
N PRO A 69 10.90 14.43 -11.09
CA PRO A 69 11.70 15.51 -11.65
C PRO A 69 11.50 16.81 -10.86
N ASP A 70 12.50 17.69 -10.90
CA ASP A 70 12.56 18.93 -10.09
C ASP A 70 11.31 19.82 -10.22
N GLU A 71 10.72 19.90 -11.42
CA GLU A 71 9.49 20.65 -11.68
C GLU A 71 8.30 20.13 -10.84
N ILE A 72 8.13 18.82 -10.77
CA ILE A 72 7.08 18.19 -9.96
C ILE A 72 7.43 18.27 -8.48
N LYS A 73 8.71 18.13 -8.15
CA LYS A 73 9.23 18.24 -6.79
C LYS A 73 8.86 19.57 -6.16
N GLU A 74 9.03 20.67 -6.90
CA GLU A 74 8.68 22.01 -6.43
C GLU A 74 7.16 22.16 -6.20
N ILE A 75 6.33 21.62 -7.09
CA ILE A 75 4.86 21.63 -6.93
C ILE A 75 4.46 20.90 -5.64
N ILE A 76 5.03 19.71 -5.41
CA ILE A 76 4.73 18.90 -4.23
C ILE A 76 5.22 19.59 -2.96
N TYR A 77 6.45 20.13 -2.98
CA TYR A 77 7.04 20.86 -1.87
C TYR A 77 6.16 22.05 -1.44
N ASN A 78 5.72 22.86 -2.41
CA ASN A 78 4.84 24.01 -2.17
C ASN A 78 3.42 23.65 -1.72
N ASN A 79 3.05 22.37 -1.78
CA ASN A 79 1.74 21.85 -1.36
C ASN A 79 1.86 20.83 -0.21
N GLN A 80 2.94 20.91 0.58
CA GLN A 80 3.11 20.08 1.77
C GLN A 80 1.87 20.14 2.67
N GLY A 81 1.49 18.99 3.21
CA GLY A 81 0.33 18.85 4.10
C GLY A 81 -1.01 18.80 3.39
N LYS A 82 -1.08 19.04 2.07
CA LYS A 82 -2.30 18.85 1.28
C LYS A 82 -2.44 17.41 0.79
N THR A 83 -3.67 17.05 0.43
CA THR A 83 -3.96 15.79 -0.26
C THR A 83 -3.66 15.95 -1.75
N ALA A 84 -2.99 14.97 -2.33
CA ALA A 84 -2.68 14.91 -3.74
C ALA A 84 -2.98 13.53 -4.32
N LYS A 85 -3.38 13.53 -5.60
CA LYS A 85 -3.39 12.35 -6.45
C LYS A 85 -2.07 12.33 -7.23
N VAL A 86 -1.29 11.27 -7.05
CA VAL A 86 0.02 11.08 -7.67
C VAL A 86 -0.08 9.96 -8.69
N TYR A 87 0.21 10.27 -9.95
CA TYR A 87 0.27 9.32 -11.05
C TYR A 87 1.70 8.83 -11.22
N TYR A 88 1.87 7.51 -11.40
CA TYR A 88 3.19 6.90 -11.43
C TYR A 88 3.31 5.81 -12.51
N SER A 89 4.49 5.71 -13.09
CA SER A 89 4.83 4.70 -14.10
C SER A 89 5.41 3.45 -13.46
N ASN A 90 6.09 3.57 -12.32
CA ASN A 90 6.80 2.47 -11.70
C ASN A 90 6.79 2.55 -10.15
N VAL A 91 6.85 1.38 -9.52
CA VAL A 91 7.07 1.24 -8.07
C VAL A 91 8.34 0.43 -7.89
N SER A 92 9.35 1.03 -7.26
CA SER A 92 10.60 0.36 -6.89
C SER A 92 10.73 0.30 -5.37
N LYS A 93 11.80 -0.33 -4.89
CA LYS A 93 12.19 -0.28 -3.47
C LYS A 93 13.58 0.32 -3.37
N ASN A 94 13.79 1.19 -2.39
CA ASN A 94 15.14 1.65 -2.04
C ASN A 94 15.89 0.56 -1.25
N GLU A 95 17.13 0.86 -0.87
CA GLU A 95 18.00 -0.04 -0.09
C GLU A 95 17.40 -0.44 1.26
N GLU A 96 16.53 0.41 1.82
CA GLU A 96 15.81 0.19 3.08
C GLU A 96 14.46 -0.53 2.90
N SER A 97 14.18 -1.05 1.70
CA SER A 97 12.92 -1.71 1.34
C SER A 97 11.67 -0.81 1.39
N VAL A 98 11.84 0.51 1.42
CA VAL A 98 10.75 1.49 1.31
C VAL A 98 10.29 1.59 -0.13
N ARG A 99 8.98 1.65 -0.36
CA ARG A 99 8.41 1.75 -1.71
C ARG A 99 8.61 3.15 -2.27
N VAL A 100 9.22 3.25 -3.45
CA VAL A 100 9.46 4.50 -4.17
C VAL A 100 8.61 4.53 -5.43
N LEU A 101 7.80 5.58 -5.59
CA LEU A 101 6.98 5.81 -6.77
C LEU A 101 7.74 6.71 -7.73
N LYS A 102 7.90 6.25 -8.97
CA LYS A 102 8.38 7.10 -10.06
C LYS A 102 7.21 7.93 -10.59
N VAL A 103 7.18 9.20 -10.21
CA VAL A 103 6.04 10.10 -10.44
C VAL A 103 6.11 10.71 -11.83
N ASP A 104 5.03 10.58 -12.58
CA ASP A 104 4.88 11.20 -13.90
C ASP A 104 4.04 12.48 -13.83
N LYS A 105 3.07 12.56 -12.91
CA LYS A 105 2.15 13.69 -12.77
C LYS A 105 1.57 13.77 -11.36
N VAL A 106 1.26 14.98 -10.90
CA VAL A 106 0.58 15.24 -9.62
C VAL A 106 -0.63 16.15 -9.80
N GLU A 107 -1.71 15.88 -9.09
CA GLU A 107 -2.91 16.70 -9.00
C GLU A 107 -3.23 17.00 -7.53
N ILE A 108 -3.18 18.27 -7.14
CA ILE A 108 -3.49 18.69 -5.77
C ILE A 108 -5.01 18.72 -5.60
N ILE A 109 -5.52 17.98 -4.62
CA ILE A 109 -6.94 17.94 -4.28
C ILE A 109 -7.19 19.06 -3.27
N ASN A 110 -7.59 20.22 -3.77
CA ASN A 110 -8.01 21.32 -2.91
C ASN A 110 -9.39 20.98 -2.32
N SER A 111 -9.47 20.86 -1.00
CA SER A 111 -10.73 20.82 -0.25
C SER A 111 -11.33 22.22 -0.16
N ASN A 112 -11.61 22.86 -1.29
CA ASN A 112 -12.58 23.97 -1.33
C ASN A 112 -13.95 23.37 -1.65
N SER A 113 -14.51 22.69 -0.66
CA SER A 113 -15.97 22.61 -0.55
C SER A 113 -16.43 24.02 -0.20
N ASN A 114 -17.33 24.59 -1.01
CA ASN A 114 -18.05 25.80 -0.67
C ASN A 114 -18.59 25.69 0.77
N ASP A 115 -18.23 26.65 1.63
CA ASP A 115 -19.05 27.13 2.74
C ASP A 115 -19.15 28.65 2.63
#